data_AF-A0AAU9XTE7-F1
#
_entry.id   AF-A0AAU9XTE7-F1
#
_cell.length_a   1.000
_cell.length_b   1.000
_cell.length_c   1.000
_cell.angle_alpha   90.00
_cell.angle_beta   90.00
_cell.angle_gamma   90.00
#
_symmetry.space_group_name_H-M   'P 1'
#
loop_
_entity.id
_entity.type
_entity.pdbx_description
1 polymer ?
#
loop_
_entity_poly.entity_id
_entity_poly.type
_entity_poly.pdbx_seq_one_letter_code
_entity_poly.pdbx_strand_id
1 'polypeptide(L)'
;MLSVGLCKLKIRNMTSPFVEPLPKRKRRKGPNEEITKNVVVLRSNQVCEMDGVVLMPKTTLDMSSIKKSGQSKKVTFTKSTSSRDMQRKLEEKFPFLEEASERFYCAKAVENRSKLDFCGDRCVWSGAFINKNITGNSALYIYCEVCND
;
A
#
# COMPACT_ATOMS: atom_id res chain seq x y z
N MET A 1 65.78 -42.57 -27.45
CA MET A 1 65.61 -41.92 -26.14
C MET A 1 64.48 -40.91 -26.26
N LEU A 2 63.44 -41.11 -25.45
CA LEU A 2 62.47 -40.13 -24.93
C LEU A 2 61.56 -39.41 -25.94
N SER A 3 60.31 -39.05 -25.68
CA SER A 3 59.19 -39.52 -24.86
C SER A 3 58.04 -38.55 -25.19
N VAL A 4 56.84 -39.11 -25.36
CA VAL A 4 55.48 -38.53 -25.27
C VAL A 4 55.31 -37.12 -24.67
N GLY A 5 54.37 -36.35 -25.24
CA GLY A 5 53.89 -35.10 -24.62
C GLY A 5 52.62 -34.49 -25.25
N LEU A 6 51.54 -35.26 -25.38
CA LEU A 6 50.21 -34.76 -25.76
C LEU A 6 49.59 -33.99 -24.58
N CYS A 7 49.71 -32.66 -24.54
CA CYS A 7 49.05 -31.84 -23.53
C CYS A 7 47.60 -31.53 -23.93
N LYS A 8 46.67 -32.39 -23.49
CA LYS A 8 45.22 -32.12 -23.50
C LYS A 8 44.91 -30.99 -22.51
N LEU A 9 44.48 -29.84 -23.02
CA LEU A 9 43.91 -28.76 -22.22
C LEU A 9 42.54 -29.22 -21.67
N LYS A 10 42.52 -29.61 -20.40
CA LYS A 10 41.30 -30.05 -19.70
C LYS A 10 40.57 -28.82 -19.16
N ILE A 11 39.57 -28.34 -19.91
CA ILE A 11 38.61 -27.34 -19.46
C ILE A 11 37.82 -27.95 -18.29
N ARG A 12 38.01 -27.41 -17.08
CA ARG A 12 37.20 -27.75 -15.91
C ARG A 12 35.91 -26.93 -15.99
N ASN A 13 34.81 -27.55 -16.40
CA ASN A 13 33.47 -27.01 -16.18
C ASN A 13 33.17 -27.06 -14.68
N MET A 14 33.30 -25.94 -13.97
CA MET A 14 32.69 -25.73 -12.66
C MET A 14 31.39 -24.96 -12.86
N THR A 15 30.33 -25.66 -13.26
CA THR A 15 28.98 -25.13 -13.20
C THR A 15 28.50 -25.28 -11.76
N SER A 16 28.70 -24.23 -10.96
CA SER A 16 28.02 -24.11 -9.67
C SER A 16 26.51 -24.05 -9.93
N PRO A 17 25.67 -24.91 -9.34
CA PRO A 17 24.23 -24.78 -9.49
C PRO A 17 23.81 -23.47 -8.82
N PHE A 18 23.32 -22.53 -9.64
CA PHE A 18 22.64 -21.34 -9.16
C PHE A 18 21.41 -21.81 -8.37
N VAL A 19 21.53 -21.86 -7.04
CA VAL A 19 20.38 -22.09 -6.15
C VAL A 19 19.65 -20.77 -6.04
N GLU A 20 18.51 -20.68 -6.73
CA GLU A 20 17.62 -19.53 -6.65
C GLU A 20 17.19 -19.36 -5.17
N PRO A 21 17.43 -18.21 -4.53
CA PRO A 21 17.10 -18.04 -3.12
C PRO A 21 15.60 -18.17 -2.93
N LEU A 22 15.18 -19.15 -2.12
CA LEU A 22 13.77 -19.30 -1.75
C LEU A 22 13.25 -17.95 -1.23
N PRO A 23 12.04 -17.52 -1.67
CA PRO A 23 11.49 -16.24 -1.25
C PRO A 23 11.40 -16.24 0.28
N LYS A 24 12.11 -15.30 0.92
CA LYS A 24 12.11 -15.14 2.38
C LYS A 24 10.66 -15.02 2.83
N ARG A 25 10.13 -16.07 3.47
CA ARG A 25 8.78 -16.06 4.04
C ARG A 25 8.70 -14.89 5.01
N LYS A 26 7.91 -13.86 4.66
CA LYS A 26 7.69 -12.71 5.54
C LYS A 26 7.12 -13.24 6.85
N ARG A 27 7.83 -12.99 7.95
CA ARG A 27 7.36 -13.32 9.30
C ARG A 27 5.99 -12.67 9.50
N ARG A 28 5.01 -13.44 9.96
CA ARG A 28 3.71 -12.89 10.34
C ARG A 28 3.93 -11.93 11.50
N LYS A 29 3.60 -10.66 11.31
CA LYS A 29 3.69 -9.65 12.38
C LYS A 29 2.83 -10.05 13.58
N GLY A 30 3.30 -9.76 14.80
CA GLY A 30 2.51 -9.95 16.02
C GLY A 30 1.25 -9.07 16.06
N PRO A 31 0.31 -9.33 16.97
CA PRO A 31 -0.90 -8.51 17.11
C PRO A 31 -0.60 -7.05 17.48
N ASN A 32 0.41 -6.83 18.32
CA ASN A 32 0.82 -5.52 18.82
C ASN A 32 2.08 -4.97 18.15
N GLU A 33 2.56 -5.62 17.08
CA GLU A 33 3.71 -5.13 16.33
C GLU A 33 3.31 -3.92 15.48
N GLU A 34 4.12 -2.87 15.52
CA GLU A 34 3.84 -1.64 14.78
C GLU A 34 3.87 -1.85 13.26
N ILE A 35 2.90 -1.24 12.61
CA ILE A 35 2.69 -1.23 11.18
C ILE A 35 2.56 0.23 10.77
N THR A 36 3.51 0.68 9.96
CA THR A 36 3.47 2.02 9.39
C THR A 36 3.05 1.94 7.92
N LYS A 37 2.08 2.78 7.55
CA LYS A 37 1.65 2.96 6.16
C LYS A 37 1.66 4.43 5.79
N ASN A 38 1.95 4.70 4.51
CA ASN A 38 1.61 5.99 3.92
C ASN A 38 0.10 6.00 3.71
N VAL A 39 -0.56 7.02 4.23
CA VAL A 39 -1.99 7.27 4.06
C VAL A 39 -2.14 8.47 3.13
N VAL A 40 -3.00 8.36 2.12
CA VAL A 40 -3.34 9.43 1.19
C VAL A 40 -4.83 9.67 1.22
N VAL A 41 -5.24 10.89 1.54
CA VAL A 41 -6.64 11.30 1.53
C VAL A 41 -6.98 11.91 0.18
N LEU A 42 -8.04 11.41 -0.45
CA LEU A 42 -8.58 11.85 -1.74
C LEU A 42 -9.98 12.39 -1.50
N ARG A 43 -10.20 13.67 -1.80
CA ARG A 43 -11.51 14.30 -1.72
C ARG A 43 -12.34 13.97 -2.96
N SER A 44 -13.66 14.00 -2.85
CA SER A 44 -14.57 13.73 -3.97
C SER A 44 -14.26 14.55 -5.22
N ASN A 45 -13.91 15.84 -5.07
CA ASN A 45 -13.55 16.73 -6.17
C ASN A 45 -12.16 16.45 -6.79
N GLN A 46 -11.35 15.59 -6.20
CA GLN A 46 -10.01 15.20 -6.69
C GLN A 46 -10.03 13.87 -7.46
N VAL A 47 -11.15 13.16 -7.42
CA VAL A 47 -11.32 11.86 -8.06
C VAL A 47 -12.51 11.89 -9.00
N CYS A 48 -12.59 10.90 -9.88
CA CYS A 48 -13.75 10.72 -10.75
C CYS A 48 -14.49 9.49 -10.28
N GLU A 49 -15.75 9.65 -9.90
CA GLU A 49 -16.65 8.54 -9.62
C GLU A 49 -17.58 8.34 -10.82
N MET A 50 -17.60 7.11 -11.35
CA MET A 50 -18.43 6.72 -12.49
C MET A 50 -19.00 5.33 -12.24
N ASP A 51 -20.32 5.18 -12.32
CA ASP A 51 -21.02 3.91 -12.10
C ASP A 51 -20.67 3.23 -10.75
N GLY A 52 -20.49 4.02 -9.69
CA GLY A 52 -20.10 3.56 -8.36
C GLY A 52 -18.61 3.18 -8.20
N VAL A 53 -17.82 3.31 -9.28
CA VAL A 53 -16.38 3.06 -9.29
C VAL A 53 -15.63 4.38 -9.10
N VAL A 54 -14.78 4.45 -8.07
CA VAL A 54 -13.93 5.61 -7.83
C VAL A 54 -12.57 5.43 -8.49
N LEU A 55 -12.28 6.28 -9.47
CA LEU A 55 -11.02 6.30 -10.22
C LEU A 55 -9.98 7.14 -9.49
N MET A 56 -8.73 6.68 -9.55
CA MET A 56 -7.58 7.41 -9.02
C MET A 56 -7.35 8.71 -9.83
N PRO A 57 -6.76 9.76 -9.22
CA PRO A 57 -6.39 10.98 -9.94
C PRO A 57 -5.52 10.65 -11.16
N LYS A 58 -5.88 11.23 -12.32
CA LYS A 58 -5.38 10.79 -13.64
C LYS A 58 -3.93 11.16 -13.89
N THR A 59 -3.41 12.23 -13.28
CA THR A 59 -2.03 12.68 -13.53
C THR A 59 -1.13 12.61 -12.30
N THR A 60 0.16 12.45 -12.57
CA THR A 60 1.23 12.53 -11.55
C THR A 60 1.28 13.92 -10.91
N LEU A 61 0.92 14.97 -11.66
CA LEU A 61 0.76 16.34 -11.17
C LEU A 61 -0.33 16.41 -10.11
N ASP A 62 -1.51 15.86 -10.36
CA ASP A 62 -2.62 15.82 -9.39
C ASP A 62 -2.19 15.13 -8.10
N MET A 63 -1.57 13.94 -8.23
CA MET A 63 -1.04 13.21 -7.09
C MET A 63 0.07 13.97 -6.33
N SER A 64 0.87 14.78 -7.03
CA SER A 64 1.91 15.60 -6.41
C SER A 64 1.32 16.76 -5.61
N SER A 65 0.28 17.40 -6.14
CA SER A 65 -0.44 18.50 -5.48
C SER A 65 -1.15 18.01 -4.21
N ILE A 66 -1.81 16.85 -4.28
CA ILE A 66 -2.44 16.18 -3.12
C ILE A 66 -1.40 15.86 -2.04
N LYS A 67 -0.21 15.40 -2.43
CA LYS A 67 0.85 15.13 -1.44
C LYS A 67 1.38 16.40 -0.80
N LYS A 68 1.49 17.49 -1.56
CA LYS A 68 1.98 18.79 -1.08
C LYS A 68 0.95 19.51 -0.18
N SER A 69 -0.35 19.28 -0.37
CA SER A 69 -1.41 19.89 0.44
C SER A 69 -1.56 19.31 1.85
N GLY A 70 -0.68 18.40 2.27
CA GLY A 70 -0.75 17.76 3.59
C GLY A 70 -1.73 16.59 3.68
N GLN A 71 -2.36 16.20 2.56
CA GLN A 71 -3.27 15.05 2.48
C GLN A 71 -2.53 13.70 2.44
N SER A 72 -1.20 13.68 2.58
CA SER A 72 -0.39 12.47 2.63
C SER A 72 0.48 12.46 3.89
N LYS A 73 0.25 11.50 4.80
CA LYS A 73 1.05 11.34 6.02
C LYS A 73 1.32 9.87 6.34
N LYS A 74 2.39 9.61 7.09
CA LYS A 74 2.64 8.28 7.66
C LYS A 74 1.77 8.09 8.90
N VAL A 75 1.10 6.95 8.98
CA VAL A 75 0.29 6.55 10.13
C VAL A 75 0.79 5.20 10.63
N THR A 76 0.99 5.10 11.95
CA THR A 76 1.43 3.89 12.64
C THR A 76 0.28 3.33 13.48
N PHE A 77 0.05 2.03 13.36
CA PHE A 77 -0.99 1.27 14.05
C PHE A 77 -0.53 -0.18 14.28
N THR A 78 -1.34 -0.98 14.97
CA THR A 78 -1.11 -2.41 15.21
C THR A 78 -2.24 -3.24 14.59
N LYS A 79 -2.08 -4.56 14.49
CA LYS A 79 -3.20 -5.42 14.04
C LYS A 79 -4.38 -5.37 15.01
N SER A 80 -4.11 -5.18 16.29
CA SER A 80 -5.10 -5.06 17.35
C SER A 80 -5.88 -3.74 17.31
N THR A 81 -5.45 -2.74 16.52
CA THR A 81 -6.17 -1.46 16.41
C THR A 81 -7.56 -1.68 15.79
N SER A 82 -8.61 -1.29 16.52
CA SER A 82 -9.99 -1.41 16.05
C SER A 82 -10.30 -0.41 14.91
N SER A 83 -11.42 -0.59 14.21
CA SER A 83 -11.86 0.38 13.19
C SER A 83 -12.15 1.75 13.80
N ARG A 84 -12.77 1.80 14.98
CA ARG A 84 -13.03 3.04 15.73
C ARG A 84 -11.74 3.75 16.14
N ASP A 85 -10.73 3.00 16.61
CA ASP A 85 -9.43 3.57 16.95
C ASP A 85 -8.66 4.04 15.72
N MET A 86 -8.79 3.30 14.60
CA MET A 86 -8.26 3.74 13.32
C MET A 86 -8.91 5.03 12.84
N GLN A 87 -10.23 5.16 13.00
CA GLN A 87 -10.96 6.37 12.66
C GLN A 87 -10.40 7.57 13.44
N ARG A 88 -10.34 7.48 14.77
CA ARG A 88 -9.77 8.54 15.62
C ARG A 88 -8.33 8.89 15.23
N LYS A 89 -7.49 7.88 14.97
CA LYS A 89 -6.11 8.10 14.50
C LYS A 89 -6.04 8.83 13.16
N LEU A 90 -6.99 8.58 12.26
CA LEU A 90 -7.04 9.27 10.98
C LEU A 90 -7.47 10.72 11.16
N GLU A 91 -8.51 10.97 11.94
CA GLU A 91 -8.98 12.31 12.31
C GLU A 91 -7.88 13.15 12.99
N GLU A 92 -7.19 12.57 13.99
CA GLU A 92 -6.03 13.20 14.65
C GLU A 92 -4.90 13.57 13.66
N LYS A 93 -4.68 12.74 12.63
CA LYS A 93 -3.62 12.96 11.64
C LYS A 93 -4.06 13.89 10.52
N PHE A 94 -5.34 13.94 10.23
CA PHE A 94 -5.94 14.74 9.16
C PHE A 94 -7.15 15.47 9.74
N PRO A 95 -6.95 16.59 10.46
CA PRO A 95 -8.03 17.28 11.19
C PRO A 95 -9.22 17.68 10.30
N PHE A 96 -8.96 17.94 9.02
CA PHE A 96 -10.01 18.20 8.04
C PHE A 96 -10.97 17.02 7.80
N LEU A 97 -10.67 15.80 8.28
CA LEU A 97 -11.62 14.68 8.30
C LEU A 97 -12.68 14.84 9.39
N GLU A 98 -12.33 15.49 10.51
CA GLU A 98 -13.25 15.76 11.61
C GLU A 98 -14.11 17.00 11.31
N GLU A 99 -13.47 18.06 10.82
CA GLU A 99 -14.11 19.35 10.52
C GLU A 99 -15.20 19.26 9.45
N ALA A 100 -15.04 18.33 8.49
CA ALA A 100 -15.83 18.38 7.28
C ALA A 100 -17.23 17.72 7.41
N SER A 101 -17.57 17.09 8.54
CA SER A 101 -18.76 16.21 8.63
C SER A 101 -18.81 15.17 7.49
N GLU A 102 -17.68 14.93 6.82
CA GLU A 102 -17.56 14.14 5.62
C GLU A 102 -17.52 12.67 5.99
N ARG A 103 -18.28 11.85 5.26
CA ARG A 103 -18.14 10.41 5.38
C ARG A 103 -16.85 10.02 4.65
N PHE A 104 -15.93 9.39 5.36
CA PHE A 104 -14.69 8.90 4.77
C PHE A 104 -14.54 7.39 4.88
N TYR A 105 -13.89 6.81 3.88
CA TYR A 105 -13.83 5.37 3.70
C TYR A 105 -12.42 4.91 3.33
N CYS A 106 -12.02 3.76 3.88
CA CYS A 106 -10.74 3.13 3.54
C CYS A 106 -10.84 2.42 2.18
N ALA A 107 -9.78 2.56 1.39
CA ALA A 107 -9.64 1.89 0.11
C ALA A 107 -8.19 1.51 -0.16
N LYS A 108 -8.02 0.57 -1.11
CA LYS A 108 -6.72 0.24 -1.69
C LYS A 108 -6.73 0.55 -3.18
N ALA A 109 -5.57 0.84 -3.72
CA ALA A 109 -5.42 0.97 -5.17
C ALA A 109 -5.38 -0.42 -5.84
N VAL A 110 -6.18 -0.62 -6.89
CA VAL A 110 -6.21 -1.83 -7.73
C VAL A 110 -6.00 -1.48 -9.20
N GLU A 111 -5.94 -2.50 -10.07
CA GLU A 111 -5.78 -2.34 -11.52
C GLU A 111 -4.67 -1.36 -11.91
N ASN A 112 -3.43 -1.69 -11.53
CA ASN A 112 -2.26 -0.83 -11.75
C ASN A 112 -2.39 0.59 -11.17
N ARG A 113 -3.13 0.73 -10.07
CA ARG A 113 -3.41 1.98 -9.35
C ARG A 113 -4.30 2.96 -10.12
N SER A 114 -5.20 2.44 -10.94
CA SER A 114 -6.20 3.24 -11.67
C SER A 114 -7.52 3.39 -10.92
N LYS A 115 -7.82 2.48 -9.98
CA LYS A 115 -9.10 2.46 -9.24
C LYS A 115 -8.91 2.27 -7.74
N LEU A 116 -9.89 2.74 -6.98
CA LEU A 116 -10.05 2.43 -5.56
C LEU A 116 -10.95 1.20 -5.38
N ASP A 117 -10.49 0.28 -4.55
CA ASP A 117 -11.25 -0.88 -4.10
C ASP A 117 -11.52 -0.75 -2.58
N PHE A 118 -12.81 -0.66 -2.24
CA PHE A 118 -13.32 -0.59 -0.86
C PHE A 118 -13.44 -1.98 -0.20
N CYS A 119 -13.07 -3.05 -0.93
CA CYS A 119 -13.09 -4.43 -0.45
C CYS A 119 -14.48 -4.87 0.05
N GLY A 120 -15.54 -4.45 -0.65
CA GLY A 120 -16.93 -4.59 -0.24
C GLY A 120 -17.50 -3.25 0.18
N ASP A 121 -17.80 -3.09 1.47
CA ASP A 121 -18.50 -1.92 1.99
C ASP A 121 -17.58 -0.70 2.20
N ARG A 122 -18.14 0.48 1.93
CA ARG A 122 -17.52 1.78 2.23
C ARG A 122 -17.48 1.98 3.75
N CYS A 123 -16.33 1.70 4.37
CA CYS A 123 -16.14 1.81 5.82
C CYS A 123 -14.68 2.12 6.21
N VAL A 124 -14.46 2.47 7.48
CA VAL A 124 -13.11 2.54 8.05
C VAL A 124 -12.65 1.14 8.45
N TRP A 125 -11.48 0.74 7.94
CA TRP A 125 -10.94 -0.59 8.20
C TRP A 125 -10.18 -0.65 9.53
N SER A 126 -10.22 -1.83 10.17
CA SER A 126 -9.37 -2.12 11.33
C SER A 126 -7.91 -2.34 10.93
N GLY A 127 -6.99 -2.23 11.90
CA GLY A 127 -5.56 -2.48 11.67
C GLY A 127 -5.27 -3.89 11.13
N ALA A 128 -6.01 -4.91 11.59
CA ALA A 128 -5.92 -6.27 11.07
C ALA A 128 -6.32 -6.34 9.59
N PHE A 129 -7.41 -5.66 9.21
CA PHE A 129 -7.92 -5.65 7.84
C PHE A 129 -6.97 -4.87 6.90
N ILE A 130 -6.46 -3.72 7.34
CA ILE A 130 -5.47 -2.94 6.59
C ILE A 130 -4.20 -3.78 6.39
N ASN A 131 -3.70 -4.44 7.43
CA ASN A 131 -2.51 -5.28 7.31
C ASN A 131 -2.70 -6.46 6.34
N LYS A 132 -3.91 -7.02 6.27
CA LYS A 132 -4.25 -8.12 5.35
C LYS A 132 -4.31 -7.63 3.90
N ASN A 133 -4.95 -6.49 3.65
CA ASN A 133 -5.26 -6.02 2.30
C ASN A 133 -4.22 -5.08 1.69
N ILE A 134 -3.47 -4.33 2.50
CA ILE A 134 -2.42 -3.41 2.04
C ILE A 134 -1.04 -4.04 2.27
N THR A 135 -0.55 -4.77 1.28
CA THR A 135 0.75 -5.45 1.36
C THR A 135 1.91 -4.53 0.96
N GLY A 136 3.13 -4.87 1.39
CA GLY A 136 4.35 -4.15 1.00
C GLY A 136 4.34 -2.65 1.35
N ASN A 137 4.84 -1.83 0.42
CA ASN A 137 4.94 -0.38 0.55
C ASN A 137 3.74 0.36 -0.07
N SER A 138 2.66 -0.36 -0.42
CA SER A 138 1.43 0.25 -0.93
C SER A 138 0.84 1.20 0.11
N ALA A 139 0.30 2.31 -0.37
CA ALA A 139 -0.40 3.28 0.46
C ALA A 139 -1.81 2.76 0.82
N LEU A 140 -2.31 3.23 1.96
CA LEU A 140 -3.72 3.21 2.28
C LEU A 140 -4.36 4.48 1.71
N TYR A 141 -5.47 4.35 1.01
CA TYR A 141 -6.22 5.48 0.49
C TYR A 141 -7.44 5.72 1.38
N ILE A 142 -7.73 6.99 1.65
CA ILE A 142 -8.95 7.43 2.30
C ILE A 142 -9.73 8.23 1.27
N TYR A 143 -10.94 7.81 0.94
CA TYR A 143 -11.85 8.54 0.08
C TYR A 143 -12.81 9.35 0.93
N CYS A 144 -12.87 10.66 0.71
CA CYS A 144 -13.73 11.61 1.42
C CYS A 144 -14.90 12.01 0.52
N GLU A 145 -16.10 11.66 0.93
CA GLU A 145 -17.34 12.00 0.24
C GLU A 145 -17.89 13.31 0.82
N VAL A 146 -17.98 14.33 -0.01
CA VAL A 146 -18.65 15.58 0.34
C VAL A 146 -20.16 15.33 0.34
N CYS A 147 -20.80 15.44 1.51
CA CYS A 147 -22.25 15.53 1.59
C CYS A 147 -22.64 16.89 0.98
N ASN A 148 -23.16 16.91 -0.24
CA ASN A 148 -23.92 18.06 -0.71
C ASN A 148 -25.29 17.97 -0.05
N ASP A 149 -25.52 18.78 0.98
CA ASP A 149 -26.87 19.02 1.53
C ASP A 149 -27.80 19.68 0.50
#